data_AF-A0A849N5S7-F1
#
_entry.id   AF-A0A849N5S7-F1
#
_cell.length_a   1.000
_cell.length_b   1.000
_cell.length_c   1.000
_cell.angle_alpha   90.00
_cell.angle_beta   90.00
_cell.angle_gamma   90.00
#
_symmetry.space_group_name_H-M   'P 1'
#
loop_
_entity.id
_entity.type
_entity.pdbx_description
1 polymer ?
#
loop_
_entity_poly.entity_id
_entity_poly.type
_entity_poly.pdbx_seq_one_letter_code
_entity_poly.pdbx_strand_id
1 'polypeptide(L)'
;MRLLARAIGLGLLLLAALVPLCVALLLWAEAGPEGLVALGPTGWVALAIGLVLPGGLGLLALCWLTQRAELVVMRDALQRQGESGDSRALALQALLAEAREQTAILQEQTRLLLGQLGAGRGQAETLQALMSESRLERLVAEWDMTARELAAVMAAMWRLAFGWRRAEGEVSVAGAGEGTDIALPAGPELALAILRLLPATTAEMARFEVDERFVRQAAHYRAVFRRFLERVPETGPLNRGLFRDMVQGRLDARLALLPRPNHALVIPADTLAAE
;
A
#
# COMPACT_ATOMS: atom_id res chain seq x y z
N MET A 1 -2.96 52.97 -57.63
CA MET A 1 -2.97 52.19 -58.91
C MET A 1 -4.36 51.68 -59.30
N ARG A 2 -5.05 50.84 -58.50
CA ARG A 2 -6.36 50.24 -58.88
C ARG A 2 -7.49 51.25 -59.13
N LEU A 3 -7.55 52.33 -58.35
CA LEU A 3 -8.56 53.40 -58.51
C LEU A 3 -8.34 54.22 -59.81
N LEU A 4 -7.08 54.47 -60.16
CA LEU A 4 -6.71 55.24 -61.34
C LEU A 4 -6.99 54.46 -62.63
N ALA A 5 -6.74 53.14 -62.65
CA ALA A 5 -7.12 52.27 -63.76
C ALA A 5 -8.64 52.18 -63.98
N ARG A 6 -9.44 52.19 -62.89
CA ARG A 6 -10.91 52.21 -62.97
C ARG A 6 -11.45 53.53 -63.52
N ALA A 7 -10.85 54.65 -63.11
CA ALA A 7 -11.21 55.97 -63.63
C ALA A 7 -10.91 56.11 -65.13
N ILE A 8 -9.74 55.64 -65.57
CA ILE A 8 -9.37 55.62 -67.00
C ILE A 8 -10.30 54.69 -67.79
N GLY A 9 -10.62 53.50 -67.28
CA GLY A 9 -11.53 52.56 -67.93
C GLY A 9 -12.95 53.11 -68.09
N LEU A 10 -13.49 53.76 -67.06
CA LEU A 10 -14.77 54.47 -67.13
C LEU A 10 -14.74 55.64 -68.12
N GLY A 11 -13.65 56.41 -68.13
CA GLY A 11 -13.46 57.49 -69.10
C GLY A 11 -13.45 57.00 -70.54
N LEU A 12 -12.77 55.88 -70.81
CA LEU A 12 -12.73 55.26 -72.15
C LEU A 12 -14.08 54.67 -72.56
N LEU A 13 -14.84 54.06 -71.64
CA LEU A 13 -16.19 53.57 -71.91
C LEU A 13 -17.18 54.70 -72.21
N LEU A 14 -17.10 55.80 -71.46
CA LEU A 14 -17.90 57.01 -71.71
C LEU A 14 -17.56 57.62 -73.07
N LEU A 15 -16.26 57.71 -73.40
CA LEU A 15 -15.82 58.23 -74.69
C LEU A 15 -16.30 57.33 -75.84
N ALA A 16 -16.21 56.00 -75.69
CA ALA A 16 -16.70 55.04 -76.67
C ALA A 16 -18.23 55.12 -76.88
N ALA A 17 -19.02 55.41 -75.85
CA ALA A 17 -20.47 55.61 -75.96
C ALA A 17 -20.84 56.99 -76.56
N LEU A 18 -20.01 58.01 -76.35
CA LEU A 18 -20.21 59.35 -76.90
C LEU A 18 -19.97 59.39 -78.42
N VAL A 19 -19.07 58.58 -78.96
CA VAL A 19 -18.79 58.56 -80.42
C VAL A 19 -20.03 58.23 -81.27
N PRO A 20 -20.77 57.11 -81.07
CA PRO A 20 -21.96 56.82 -81.85
C PRO A 20 -23.09 57.82 -81.60
N LEU A 21 -23.18 58.39 -80.39
CA LEU A 21 -24.13 59.45 -80.05
C LEU A 21 -23.84 60.74 -80.83
N CYS A 22 -22.57 61.17 -80.85
CA CYS A 22 -22.12 62.35 -81.59
C CYS A 22 -22.29 62.16 -83.10
N VAL A 23 -22.02 60.96 -83.62
CA VAL A 23 -22.25 60.63 -85.04
C VAL A 23 -23.75 60.74 -85.38
N ALA A 24 -24.64 60.22 -84.54
CA ALA A 24 -26.08 60.37 -84.72
C ALA A 24 -26.55 61.84 -84.66
N LEU A 25 -25.98 62.64 -83.74
CA LEU A 25 -26.28 64.07 -83.61
C LEU A 25 -25.76 64.90 -84.79
N LEU A 26 -24.57 64.60 -85.30
CA LEU A 26 -24.00 65.26 -86.49
C LEU A 26 -24.84 64.97 -87.74
N LEU A 27 -25.22 63.71 -87.93
CA LEU A 27 -26.10 63.30 -89.03
C LEU A 27 -27.47 64.01 -88.96
N TRP A 28 -28.00 64.17 -87.75
CA TRP A 28 -29.24 64.90 -87.52
C TRP A 28 -29.10 66.41 -87.77
N ALA A 29 -27.97 66.99 -87.41
CA ALA A 29 -27.70 68.42 -87.59
C ALA A 29 -27.46 68.80 -89.06
N GLU A 30 -26.78 67.96 -89.84
CA GLU A 30 -26.45 68.24 -91.25
C GLU A 30 -27.61 67.94 -92.21
N ALA A 31 -28.36 66.87 -91.98
CA ALA A 31 -29.37 66.36 -92.93
C ALA A 31 -30.80 66.31 -92.36
N GLY A 32 -31.03 66.83 -91.14
CA GLY A 32 -32.32 66.78 -90.47
C GLY A 32 -32.75 65.36 -90.07
N PRO A 33 -34.01 65.15 -89.66
CA PRO A 33 -34.51 63.82 -89.26
C PRO A 33 -34.49 62.80 -90.41
N GLU A 34 -34.48 63.27 -91.67
CA GLU A 34 -34.43 62.42 -92.86
C GLU A 34 -33.07 61.74 -93.04
N GLY A 35 -31.97 62.37 -92.58
CA GLY A 35 -30.64 61.78 -92.59
C GLY A 35 -30.53 60.50 -91.75
N LEU A 36 -31.29 60.39 -90.66
CA LEU A 36 -31.36 59.19 -89.81
C LEU A 36 -32.14 58.05 -90.48
N VAL A 37 -33.14 58.37 -91.31
CA VAL A 37 -33.93 57.38 -92.06
C VAL A 37 -33.13 56.84 -93.26
N ALA A 38 -32.28 57.68 -93.87
CA ALA A 38 -31.43 57.33 -95.02
C ALA A 38 -30.28 56.35 -94.71
N LEU A 39 -29.91 56.15 -93.44
CA LEU A 39 -28.87 55.18 -93.04
C LEU A 39 -29.22 53.73 -93.39
N GLY A 40 -30.50 53.43 -93.63
CA GLY A 40 -30.97 52.08 -93.89
C GLY A 40 -30.75 51.13 -92.68
N PRO A 41 -31.17 49.86 -92.80
CA PRO A 41 -31.15 48.91 -91.69
C PRO A 41 -29.73 48.58 -91.20
N THR A 42 -28.74 48.60 -92.08
CA THR A 42 -27.33 48.29 -91.74
C THR A 42 -26.67 49.41 -90.94
N GLY A 43 -26.97 50.68 -91.22
CA GLY A 43 -26.47 51.83 -90.46
C GLY A 43 -27.03 51.89 -89.05
N TRP A 44 -28.32 51.58 -88.88
CA TRP A 44 -28.94 51.46 -87.55
C TRP A 44 -28.35 50.33 -86.72
N VAL A 45 -28.08 49.17 -87.34
CA VAL A 45 -27.41 48.05 -86.67
C VAL A 45 -25.99 48.42 -86.26
N ALA A 46 -25.23 49.13 -87.11
CA ALA A 46 -23.88 49.59 -86.77
C ALA A 46 -23.87 50.56 -85.58
N LEU A 47 -24.82 51.50 -85.52
CA LEU A 47 -24.99 52.41 -84.37
C LEU A 47 -25.37 51.67 -83.09
N ALA A 48 -26.30 50.72 -83.18
CA ALA A 48 -26.72 49.90 -82.04
C ALA A 48 -25.56 49.03 -81.52
N ILE A 49 -24.79 48.40 -82.40
CA ILE A 49 -23.60 47.61 -82.03
C ILE A 49 -22.54 48.53 -81.41
N GLY A 50 -22.26 49.68 -82.01
CA GLY A 50 -21.29 50.65 -81.48
C GLY A 50 -21.64 51.16 -80.08
N LEU A 51 -22.93 51.26 -79.75
CA LEU A 51 -23.40 51.68 -78.43
C LEU A 51 -23.36 50.55 -77.39
N VAL A 52 -23.72 49.32 -77.76
CA VAL A 52 -23.91 48.20 -76.82
C VAL A 52 -22.62 47.40 -76.58
N LEU A 53 -21.82 47.20 -77.62
CA LEU A 53 -20.63 46.33 -77.58
C LEU A 53 -19.54 46.79 -76.59
N PRO A 54 -19.23 48.09 -76.46
CA PRO A 54 -18.26 48.56 -75.46
C PRO A 54 -18.71 48.25 -74.02
N GLY A 55 -20.00 48.45 -73.73
CA GLY A 55 -20.58 48.13 -72.42
C GLY A 55 -20.56 46.63 -72.13
N GLY A 56 -20.91 45.80 -73.13
CA GLY A 56 -20.85 44.35 -73.01
C GLY A 56 -19.44 43.81 -72.76
N LEU A 57 -18.44 44.30 -73.50
CA LEU A 57 -17.04 43.93 -73.29
C LEU A 57 -16.51 44.41 -71.93
N GLY A 58 -16.92 45.61 -71.50
CA GLY A 58 -16.58 46.14 -70.17
C GLY A 58 -17.13 45.28 -69.03
N LEU A 59 -18.39 44.85 -69.13
CA LEU A 59 -19.00 43.93 -68.17
C LEU A 59 -18.31 42.57 -68.16
N LEU A 60 -17.98 42.00 -69.32
CA LEU A 60 -17.25 40.74 -69.39
C LEU A 60 -15.85 40.84 -68.77
N ALA A 61 -15.13 41.93 -69.02
CA ALA A 61 -13.83 42.18 -68.40
C ALA A 61 -13.94 42.35 -66.87
N LEU A 62 -14.99 43.03 -66.38
CA LEU A 62 -15.29 43.13 -64.96
C LEU A 62 -15.60 41.77 -64.35
N CYS A 63 -16.50 41.00 -64.94
CA CYS A 63 -16.83 39.64 -64.51
C CYS A 63 -15.61 38.73 -64.49
N TRP A 64 -14.74 38.82 -65.50
CA TRP A 64 -13.49 38.06 -65.55
C TRP A 64 -12.53 38.45 -64.41
N LEU A 65 -12.37 39.75 -64.16
CA LEU A 65 -11.51 40.24 -63.08
C LEU A 65 -12.06 39.91 -61.69
N THR A 66 -13.38 39.96 -61.49
CA THR A 66 -14.01 39.58 -60.21
C THR A 66 -13.87 38.08 -59.97
N GLN A 67 -14.11 37.25 -60.98
CA GLN A 67 -13.89 35.80 -60.89
C GLN A 67 -12.45 35.46 -60.51
N ARG A 68 -11.46 36.12 -61.13
CA ARG A 68 -10.05 35.92 -60.75
C ARG A 68 -9.75 36.38 -59.32
N ALA A 69 -10.32 37.49 -58.88
CA ALA A 69 -10.14 37.98 -57.51
C ALA A 69 -10.74 37.02 -56.48
N GLU A 70 -11.94 36.51 -56.73
CA GLU A 70 -12.63 35.53 -55.88
C GLU A 70 -11.85 34.21 -55.80
N LEU A 71 -11.33 33.72 -56.93
CA LEU A 71 -10.49 32.51 -56.95
C LEU A 71 -9.20 32.67 -56.13
N VAL A 72 -8.56 33.84 -56.19
CA VAL A 72 -7.37 34.12 -55.36
C VAL A 72 -7.74 34.14 -53.88
N VAL A 73 -8.85 34.77 -53.50
CA VAL A 73 -9.33 34.80 -52.12
C VAL A 73 -9.68 33.40 -51.62
N MET A 74 -10.37 32.58 -52.42
CA MET A 74 -10.69 31.20 -52.06
C MET A 74 -9.44 30.35 -51.89
N ARG A 75 -8.45 30.49 -52.79
CA ARG A 75 -7.16 29.79 -52.68
C ARG A 75 -6.42 30.17 -51.40
N ASP A 76 -6.32 31.45 -51.10
CA ASP A 76 -5.62 31.93 -49.90
C ASP A 76 -6.37 31.50 -48.62
N ALA A 77 -7.71 31.47 -48.64
CA ALA A 77 -8.51 30.94 -47.54
C ALA A 77 -8.28 29.43 -47.33
N LEU A 78 -8.21 28.64 -48.41
CA LEU A 78 -7.90 27.22 -48.36
C LEU A 78 -6.48 26.95 -47.84
N GLN A 79 -5.49 27.76 -48.24
CA GLN A 79 -4.12 27.65 -47.73
C GLN A 79 -4.06 27.89 -46.22
N ARG A 80 -4.70 28.97 -45.73
CA ARG A 80 -4.78 29.25 -44.29
C ARG A 80 -5.51 28.15 -43.52
N GLN A 81 -6.56 27.56 -44.11
CA GLN A 81 -7.23 26.41 -43.52
C GLN A 81 -6.30 25.20 -43.43
N GLY A 82 -5.52 24.91 -44.48
CA GLY A 82 -4.50 23.85 -44.47
C GLY A 82 -3.45 24.04 -43.38
N GLU A 83 -2.84 25.23 -43.30
CA GLU A 83 -1.84 25.57 -42.27
C GLU A 83 -2.42 25.49 -40.83
N SER A 84 -3.68 25.89 -40.67
CA SER A 84 -4.39 25.78 -39.38
C SER A 84 -4.69 24.32 -39.00
N GLY A 85 -4.90 23.45 -39.99
CA GLY A 85 -5.10 22.01 -39.79
C GLY A 85 -3.81 21.33 -39.36
N ASP A 86 -2.70 21.62 -40.04
CA ASP A 86 -1.38 21.06 -39.75
C ASP A 86 -0.87 21.46 -38.36
N SER A 87 -1.05 22.73 -37.97
CA SER A 87 -0.67 23.19 -36.63
C SER A 87 -1.48 22.52 -35.52
N ARG A 88 -2.78 22.27 -35.74
CA ARG A 88 -3.62 21.49 -34.80
C ARG A 88 -3.17 20.03 -34.73
N ALA A 89 -2.83 19.43 -35.87
CA ALA A 89 -2.34 18.05 -35.90
C ALA A 89 -1.01 17.91 -35.12
N LEU A 90 -0.08 18.85 -35.29
CA LEU A 90 1.18 18.89 -34.53
C LEU A 90 0.94 19.09 -33.03
N ALA A 91 0.03 19.98 -32.65
CA ALA A 91 -0.32 20.20 -31.24
C ALA A 91 -0.92 18.93 -30.60
N LEU A 92 -1.80 18.22 -31.31
CA LEU A 92 -2.37 16.95 -30.84
C LEU A 92 -1.30 15.85 -30.72
N GLN A 93 -0.35 15.78 -31.67
CA GLN A 93 0.77 14.83 -31.56
C GLN A 93 1.66 15.12 -30.36
N ALA A 94 1.94 16.40 -30.07
CA ALA A 94 2.69 16.81 -28.89
C ALA A 94 1.97 16.43 -27.60
N LEU A 95 0.66 16.70 -27.50
CA LEU A 95 -0.16 16.31 -26.34
C LEU A 95 -0.22 14.79 -26.17
N LEU A 96 -0.29 14.02 -27.26
CA LEU A 96 -0.25 12.55 -27.19
C LEU A 96 1.12 12.04 -26.74
N ALA A 97 2.22 12.67 -27.16
CA ALA A 97 3.56 12.32 -26.70
C ALA A 97 3.71 12.62 -25.20
N GLU A 98 3.29 13.80 -24.75
CA GLU A 98 3.30 14.19 -23.34
C GLU A 98 2.43 13.25 -22.48
N ALA A 99 1.23 12.90 -22.95
CA ALA A 99 0.37 11.94 -22.25
C ALA A 99 1.03 10.56 -22.13
N ARG A 100 1.73 10.08 -23.17
CA ARG A 100 2.48 8.83 -23.11
C ARG A 100 3.62 8.89 -22.10
N GLU A 101 4.40 9.97 -22.09
CA GLU A 101 5.46 10.17 -21.11
C GLU A 101 4.92 10.21 -19.68
N GLN A 102 3.83 10.96 -19.44
CA GLN A 102 3.17 11.00 -18.13
C GLN A 102 2.69 9.61 -17.69
N THR A 103 2.11 8.82 -18.61
CA THR A 103 1.70 7.44 -18.29
C THR A 103 2.87 6.53 -17.95
N ALA A 104 4.01 6.68 -18.65
CA ALA A 104 5.22 5.92 -18.36
C ALA A 104 5.80 6.27 -16.98
N ILE A 105 5.82 7.56 -16.62
CA ILE A 105 6.26 8.02 -15.30
C ILE A 105 5.36 7.45 -14.20
N LEU A 106 4.04 7.47 -14.37
CA LEU A 106 3.10 6.91 -13.40
C LEU A 106 3.27 5.38 -13.26
N GLN A 107 3.53 4.67 -14.35
CA GLN A 107 3.83 3.24 -14.31
C GLN A 107 5.12 2.95 -13.54
N GLU A 108 6.16 3.75 -13.71
CA GLU A 108 7.41 3.57 -12.98
C GLU A 108 7.25 3.94 -11.49
N GLN A 109 6.50 5.01 -11.18
CA GLN A 109 6.17 5.37 -9.79
C GLN A 109 5.37 4.26 -9.09
N THR A 110 4.36 3.69 -9.75
CA THR A 110 3.58 2.58 -9.17
C THR A 110 4.44 1.33 -9.00
N ARG A 111 5.33 1.03 -9.95
CA ARG A 111 6.32 -0.05 -9.81
C ARG A 111 7.25 0.16 -8.60
N LEU A 112 7.76 1.37 -8.40
CA LEU A 112 8.62 1.71 -7.27
C LEU A 112 7.87 1.59 -5.94
N LEU A 113 6.62 2.08 -5.87
CA LEU A 113 5.78 1.96 -4.67
C LEU A 113 5.49 0.49 -4.33
N LEU A 114 5.16 -0.34 -5.33
CA LEU A 114 4.98 -1.78 -5.13
C LEU A 114 6.28 -2.46 -4.66
N GLY A 115 7.44 -2.04 -5.20
CA GLY A 115 8.75 -2.49 -4.75
C GLY A 115 9.03 -2.13 -3.28
N GLN A 116 8.70 -0.90 -2.88
CA GLN A 116 8.83 -0.43 -1.49
C GLN A 116 7.91 -1.19 -0.54
N LEU A 117 6.67 -1.47 -0.95
CA LEU A 117 5.73 -2.29 -0.16
C LEU A 117 6.25 -3.72 0.01
N GLY A 118 6.82 -4.31 -1.04
CA GLY A 118 7.44 -5.64 -0.98
C GLY A 118 8.63 -5.68 -0.02
N ALA A 119 9.52 -4.69 -0.10
CA ALA A 119 10.64 -4.56 0.82
C ALA A 119 10.19 -4.34 2.28
N GLY A 120 9.18 -3.48 2.49
CA GLY A 120 8.59 -3.23 3.81
C GLY A 120 7.94 -4.48 4.41
N ARG A 121 7.27 -5.29 3.59
CA ARG A 121 6.72 -6.58 4.03
C ARG A 121 7.83 -7.55 4.46
N GLY A 122 8.89 -7.68 3.65
CA GLY A 122 10.04 -8.52 4.01
C GLY A 122 10.70 -8.08 5.31
N GLN A 123 10.84 -6.78 5.54
CA GLN A 123 11.36 -6.24 6.80
C GLN A 123 10.43 -6.50 7.99
N ALA A 124 9.11 -6.40 7.82
CA ALA A 124 8.16 -6.72 8.88
C ALA A 124 8.21 -8.19 9.27
N GLU A 125 8.30 -9.10 8.28
CA GLU A 125 8.42 -10.54 8.52
C GLU A 125 9.73 -10.90 9.25
N THR A 126 10.87 -10.29 8.89
CA THR A 126 12.14 -10.52 9.59
C THR A 126 12.15 -9.94 11.00
N LEU A 127 11.61 -8.75 11.22
CA LEU A 127 11.46 -8.17 12.55
C LEU A 127 10.54 -9.02 13.43
N GLN A 128 9.44 -9.54 12.87
CA GLN A 128 8.55 -10.44 13.60
C GLN A 128 9.27 -11.73 14.00
N ALA A 129 10.09 -12.31 13.11
CA ALA A 129 10.89 -13.49 13.42
C ALA A 129 11.89 -13.21 14.57
N LEU A 130 12.66 -12.12 14.48
CA LEU A 130 13.62 -11.72 15.52
C LEU A 130 12.95 -11.43 16.87
N MET A 131 11.76 -10.82 16.86
CA MET A 131 10.97 -10.60 18.08
C MET A 131 10.50 -11.91 18.70
N SER A 132 10.14 -12.90 17.87
CA SER A 132 9.75 -14.23 18.37
C SER A 132 10.95 -15.00 18.94
N GLU A 133 12.12 -14.92 18.28
CA GLU A 133 13.37 -15.54 18.75
C GLU A 133 13.82 -14.94 20.07
N SER A 134 13.93 -13.62 20.17
CA SER A 134 14.32 -12.95 21.41
C SER A 134 13.35 -13.20 22.57
N ARG A 135 12.06 -13.39 22.30
CA ARG A 135 11.08 -13.80 23.30
C ARG A 135 11.33 -15.23 23.79
N LEU A 136 11.66 -16.15 22.89
CA LEU A 136 12.00 -17.53 23.26
C LEU A 136 13.28 -17.58 24.09
N GLU A 137 14.31 -16.82 23.71
CA GLU A 137 15.56 -16.73 24.48
C GLU A 137 15.33 -16.22 25.91
N ARG A 138 14.51 -15.17 26.07
CA ARG A 138 14.13 -14.66 27.39
C ARG A 138 13.40 -15.71 28.21
N LEU A 139 12.47 -16.44 27.60
CA LEU A 139 11.70 -17.49 28.29
C LEU A 139 12.61 -18.66 28.73
N VAL A 140 13.62 -19.02 27.92
CA VAL A 140 14.62 -20.02 28.28
C VAL A 140 15.47 -19.53 29.46
N ALA A 141 15.94 -18.28 29.43
CA ALA A 141 16.71 -17.70 30.53
C ALA A 141 15.89 -17.61 31.83
N GLU A 142 14.61 -17.23 31.75
CA GLU A 142 13.68 -17.24 32.88
C GLU A 142 13.45 -18.66 33.43
N TRP A 143 13.36 -19.65 32.54
CA TRP A 143 13.27 -21.05 32.94
C TRP A 143 14.53 -21.52 33.66
N ASP A 144 15.73 -21.17 33.18
CA ASP A 144 16.98 -21.58 33.82
C ASP A 144 17.10 -21.02 35.24
N MET A 145 16.67 -19.78 35.46
CA MET A 145 16.63 -19.19 36.81
C MET A 145 15.61 -19.91 37.70
N THR A 146 14.38 -20.09 37.21
CA THR A 146 13.32 -20.76 37.98
C THR A 146 13.65 -22.22 38.26
N ALA A 147 14.27 -22.94 37.32
CA ALA A 147 14.71 -24.32 37.52
C ALA A 147 15.76 -24.45 38.63
N ARG A 148 16.68 -23.48 38.77
CA ARG A 148 17.64 -23.42 39.89
C ARG A 148 16.95 -23.17 41.23
N GLU A 149 15.99 -22.25 41.27
CA GLU A 149 15.18 -22.00 42.48
C GLU A 149 14.39 -23.25 42.86
N LEU A 150 13.70 -23.87 41.90
CA LEU A 150 12.95 -25.11 42.12
C LEU A 150 13.86 -26.26 42.59
N ALA A 151 15.08 -26.37 42.05
CA ALA A 151 16.06 -27.37 42.50
C ALA A 151 16.47 -27.15 43.96
N ALA A 152 16.69 -25.91 44.39
CA ALA A 152 16.99 -25.58 45.78
C ALA A 152 15.82 -25.93 46.72
N VAL A 153 14.59 -25.61 46.31
CA VAL A 153 13.38 -25.96 47.07
C VAL A 153 13.19 -27.47 47.15
N MET A 154 13.39 -28.20 46.04
CA MET A 154 13.35 -29.66 46.02
C MET A 154 14.43 -30.28 46.90
N ALA A 155 15.62 -29.69 46.97
CA ALA A 155 16.69 -30.16 47.87
C ALA A 155 16.30 -29.97 49.34
N ALA A 156 15.66 -28.85 49.70
CA ALA A 156 15.12 -28.63 51.02
C ALA A 156 13.99 -29.61 51.36
N MET A 157 13.06 -29.85 50.42
CA MET A 157 12.00 -30.85 50.55
C MET A 157 12.57 -32.26 50.74
N TRP A 158 13.61 -32.63 50.00
CA TRP A 158 14.26 -33.93 50.12
C TRP A 158 14.87 -34.14 51.51
N ARG A 159 15.57 -33.14 52.05
CA ARG A 159 16.11 -33.21 53.43
C ARG A 159 15.01 -33.39 54.48
N LEU A 160 13.86 -32.74 54.29
CA LEU A 160 12.71 -32.88 55.19
C LEU A 160 11.97 -34.21 54.98
N ALA A 161 11.98 -34.78 53.77
CA ALA A 161 11.27 -36.01 53.44
C ALA A 161 11.80 -37.26 54.16
N PHE A 162 13.06 -37.27 54.62
CA PHE A 162 13.60 -38.36 55.43
C PHE A 162 13.49 -38.11 56.94
N GLY A 163 13.18 -36.89 57.36
CA GLY A 163 12.63 -36.62 58.68
C GLY A 163 11.21 -37.20 58.87
N TRP A 164 10.54 -37.59 57.78
CA TRP A 164 9.17 -38.14 57.78
C TRP A 164 9.03 -39.59 58.23
N ARG A 165 10.13 -40.37 58.36
CA ARG A 165 10.03 -41.77 58.82
C ARG A 165 10.48 -41.92 60.27
N ARG A 166 9.64 -41.52 61.21
CA ARG A 166 9.51 -42.21 62.51
C ARG A 166 8.06 -42.13 63.00
N ALA A 167 7.23 -43.02 62.46
CA ALA A 167 6.18 -43.63 63.27
C ALA A 167 6.78 -44.92 63.85
N GLU A 168 6.52 -45.18 65.13
CA GLU A 168 7.14 -46.21 65.93
C GLU A 168 7.10 -47.61 65.29
N GLY A 169 8.26 -48.28 65.28
CA GLY A 169 8.36 -49.74 65.18
C GLY A 169 8.31 -50.34 63.78
N GLU A 170 9.33 -50.10 62.93
CA GLU A 170 9.71 -51.12 61.95
C GLU A 170 11.17 -50.98 61.48
N VAL A 171 11.74 -52.15 61.21
CA VAL A 171 13.17 -52.48 61.10
C VAL A 171 13.95 -51.50 60.21
N SER A 172 15.09 -51.05 60.75
CA SER A 172 16.12 -50.34 60.00
C SER A 172 16.57 -51.17 58.79
N VAL A 173 16.11 -50.81 57.60
CA VAL A 173 16.78 -51.23 56.38
C VAL A 173 18.05 -50.38 56.29
N ALA A 174 19.14 -50.98 56.76
CA ALA A 174 20.53 -50.56 56.61
C ALA A 174 20.89 -49.13 57.10
N GLY A 175 21.25 -49.05 58.40
CA GLY A 175 22.46 -48.32 58.81
C GLY A 175 22.45 -46.79 58.79
N ALA A 176 21.40 -46.12 59.29
CA ALA A 176 21.46 -44.68 59.58
C ALA A 176 21.27 -44.43 61.08
N GLY A 177 22.37 -44.60 61.82
CA GLY A 177 22.57 -43.88 63.07
C GLY A 177 22.66 -42.38 62.80
N GLU A 178 22.37 -41.61 63.84
CA GLU A 178 22.50 -40.15 64.00
C GLU A 178 23.28 -39.43 62.89
N GLY A 179 22.62 -38.46 62.23
CA GLY A 179 23.30 -37.39 61.48
C GLY A 179 23.98 -37.79 60.16
N THR A 180 23.62 -38.91 59.53
CA THR A 180 24.14 -39.22 58.19
C THR A 180 23.39 -38.43 57.12
N ASP A 181 24.08 -37.42 56.55
CA ASP A 181 23.68 -36.69 55.35
C ASP A 181 23.29 -37.67 54.25
N ILE A 182 21.99 -37.87 54.04
CA ILE A 182 21.50 -38.62 52.89
C ILE A 182 21.94 -37.86 51.65
N ALA A 183 22.79 -38.50 50.85
CA ALA A 183 23.33 -37.92 49.63
C ALA A 183 22.19 -37.38 48.76
N LEU A 184 22.32 -36.12 48.33
CA LEU A 184 21.33 -35.49 47.48
C LEU A 184 21.36 -36.19 46.10
N PRO A 185 20.25 -36.75 45.60
CA PRO A 185 20.21 -37.30 44.26
C PRO A 185 20.56 -36.21 43.23
N ALA A 186 21.16 -36.63 42.11
CA ALA A 186 21.52 -35.70 41.04
C ALA A 186 20.28 -34.94 40.53
N GLY A 187 20.48 -33.70 40.07
CA GLY A 187 19.40 -32.74 39.76
C GLY A 187 18.12 -33.30 39.11
N PRO A 188 18.18 -34.05 37.98
CA PRO A 188 16.97 -34.59 37.33
C PRO A 188 16.35 -35.77 38.10
N GLU A 189 17.15 -36.51 38.86
CA GLU A 189 16.69 -37.65 39.67
C GLU A 189 16.00 -37.20 40.95
N LEU A 190 16.38 -36.04 41.49
CA LEU A 190 15.79 -35.48 42.71
C LEU A 190 14.27 -35.29 42.58
N ALA A 191 13.82 -34.72 41.46
CA ALA A 191 12.39 -34.52 41.20
C ALA A 191 11.64 -35.87 41.09
N LEU A 192 12.25 -36.86 40.44
CA LEU A 192 11.69 -38.22 40.32
C LEU A 192 11.67 -38.95 41.67
N ALA A 193 12.70 -38.78 42.49
CA ALA A 193 12.81 -39.38 43.80
C ALA A 193 11.74 -38.81 44.74
N ILE A 194 11.54 -37.49 44.75
CA ILE A 194 10.44 -36.85 45.49
C ILE A 194 9.07 -37.33 44.95
N LEU A 195 8.90 -37.42 43.63
CA LEU A 195 7.67 -37.93 43.02
C LEU A 195 7.32 -39.36 43.46
N ARG A 196 8.33 -40.23 43.67
CA ARG A 196 8.14 -41.61 44.14
C ARG A 196 7.75 -41.68 45.63
N LEU A 197 8.11 -40.66 46.42
CA LEU A 197 7.75 -40.57 47.83
C LEU A 197 6.34 -40.02 48.04
N LEU A 198 5.84 -39.21 47.11
CA LEU A 198 4.53 -38.58 47.22
C LEU A 198 3.39 -39.57 46.89
N PRO A 199 2.24 -39.46 47.58
CA PRO A 199 1.09 -40.28 47.30
C PRO A 199 0.57 -40.05 45.89
N ALA A 200 0.15 -41.14 45.24
CA ALA A 200 -0.39 -41.08 43.90
C ALA A 200 -1.89 -40.71 43.88
N THR A 201 -2.59 -40.89 45.01
CA THR A 201 -4.03 -40.66 45.10
C THR A 201 -4.40 -39.94 46.40
N THR A 202 -5.56 -39.30 46.42
CA THR A 202 -6.11 -38.69 47.64
C THR A 202 -6.37 -39.72 48.74
N ALA A 203 -6.67 -40.97 48.37
CA ALA A 203 -6.86 -42.08 49.31
C ALA A 203 -5.55 -42.53 49.97
N GLU A 204 -4.44 -42.54 49.22
CA GLU A 204 -3.11 -42.78 49.78
C GLU A 204 -2.67 -41.64 50.69
N MET A 205 -3.01 -40.39 50.35
CA MET A 205 -2.62 -39.23 51.14
C MET A 205 -3.12 -39.29 52.58
N ALA A 206 -4.35 -39.79 52.81
CA ALA A 206 -4.94 -39.89 54.14
C ALA A 206 -4.18 -40.81 55.10
N ARG A 207 -3.23 -41.63 54.61
CA ARG A 207 -2.44 -42.57 55.41
C ARG A 207 -1.11 -41.99 55.88
N PHE A 208 -0.73 -40.80 55.43
CA PHE A 208 0.55 -40.18 55.78
C PHE A 208 0.36 -39.04 56.76
N GLU A 209 1.15 -39.03 57.84
CA GLU A 209 1.37 -37.85 58.67
C GLU A 209 2.48 -37.01 58.04
N VAL A 210 2.14 -35.80 57.60
CA VAL A 210 3.03 -34.94 56.82
C VAL A 210 3.52 -33.78 57.69
N ASP A 211 4.85 -33.60 57.78
CA ASP A 211 5.44 -32.44 58.47
C ASP A 211 5.00 -31.12 57.79
N GLU A 212 4.49 -30.18 58.59
CA GLU A 212 4.08 -28.85 58.17
C GLU A 212 5.22 -28.07 57.47
N ARG A 213 6.48 -28.29 57.87
CA ARG A 213 7.66 -27.67 57.22
C ARG A 213 7.79 -28.09 55.76
N PHE A 214 7.54 -29.37 55.46
CA PHE A 214 7.53 -29.85 54.09
C PHE A 214 6.33 -29.30 53.32
N VAL A 215 5.15 -29.25 53.93
CA VAL A 215 3.94 -28.68 53.30
C VAL A 215 4.17 -27.21 52.92
N ARG A 216 4.87 -26.43 53.78
CA ARG A 216 5.26 -25.05 53.46
C ARG A 216 6.22 -24.98 52.26
N GLN A 217 7.23 -25.85 52.20
CA GLN A 217 8.16 -25.91 51.06
C GLN A 217 7.48 -26.37 49.77
N ALA A 218 6.56 -27.33 49.86
CA ALA A 218 5.73 -27.77 48.75
C ALA A 218 4.83 -26.63 48.24
N ALA A 219 4.20 -25.86 49.13
CA ALA A 219 3.42 -24.69 48.74
C ALA A 219 4.29 -23.62 48.05
N HIS A 220 5.52 -23.41 48.55
CA HIS A 220 6.48 -22.48 47.94
C HIS A 220 6.91 -22.95 46.53
N TYR A 221 7.25 -24.24 46.36
CA TYR A 221 7.53 -24.84 45.06
C TYR A 221 6.41 -24.57 44.04
N ARG A 222 5.17 -24.84 44.46
CA ARG A 222 3.98 -24.66 43.61
C ARG A 222 3.76 -23.19 43.25
N ALA A 223 4.02 -22.26 44.18
CA ALA A 223 3.91 -20.83 43.92
C ALA A 223 4.94 -20.36 42.87
N VAL A 224 6.20 -20.76 43.01
CA VAL A 224 7.28 -20.43 42.05
C VAL A 224 6.97 -21.00 40.67
N PHE A 225 6.57 -22.27 40.60
CA PHE A 225 6.26 -22.93 39.34
C PHE A 225 5.03 -22.33 38.64
N ARG A 226 3.96 -22.01 39.39
CA ARG A 226 2.76 -21.37 38.83
C ARG A 226 3.04 -19.95 38.34
N ARG A 227 3.83 -19.18 39.08
CA ARG A 227 4.25 -17.83 38.68
C ARG A 227 5.02 -17.85 37.36
N PHE A 228 5.84 -18.86 37.12
CA PHE A 228 6.47 -19.08 35.82
C PHE A 228 5.44 -19.46 34.75
N LEU A 229 4.58 -20.46 35.02
CA LEU A 229 3.56 -20.90 34.07
C LEU A 229 2.62 -19.79 33.60
N GLU A 230 2.28 -18.83 34.47
CA GLU A 230 1.46 -17.67 34.12
C GLU A 230 2.11 -16.79 33.04
N ARG A 231 3.44 -16.75 32.96
CA ARG A 231 4.19 -15.96 31.96
C ARG A 231 4.42 -16.71 30.64
N VAL A 232 4.37 -18.04 30.68
CA VAL A 232 4.50 -18.89 29.49
C VAL A 232 3.27 -18.74 28.60
N PRO A 233 3.43 -18.63 27.26
CA PRO A 233 2.30 -18.57 26.33
C PRO A 233 1.52 -19.90 26.28
N GLU A 234 0.23 -19.81 25.94
CA GLU A 234 -0.64 -21.00 25.81
C GLU A 234 -0.38 -21.79 24.52
N THR A 235 0.05 -21.11 23.47
CA THR A 235 0.30 -21.67 22.13
C THR A 235 1.71 -21.35 21.64
N GLY A 236 2.33 -22.28 20.92
CA GLY A 236 3.68 -22.10 20.36
C GLY A 236 4.58 -23.34 20.55
N PRO A 237 5.85 -23.26 20.12
CA PRO A 237 6.81 -24.37 20.27
C PRO A 237 7.18 -24.62 21.74
N LEU A 238 7.24 -23.57 22.56
CA LEU A 238 7.31 -23.65 24.01
C LEU A 238 5.96 -23.18 24.57
N ASN A 239 5.16 -24.11 25.07
CA ASN A 239 3.82 -23.83 25.57
C ASN A 239 3.65 -24.31 27.02
N ARG A 240 2.61 -23.79 27.69
CA ARG A 240 2.27 -24.21 29.07
C ARG A 240 2.06 -25.72 29.21
N GLY A 241 1.56 -26.39 28.17
CA GLY A 241 1.34 -27.84 28.14
C GLY A 241 2.65 -28.62 28.31
N LEU A 242 3.68 -28.25 27.56
CA LEU A 242 5.01 -28.84 27.61
C LEU A 242 5.60 -28.81 29.04
N PHE A 243 5.55 -27.65 29.69
CA PHE A 243 6.05 -27.52 31.07
C PHE A 243 5.21 -28.29 32.10
N ARG A 244 3.91 -28.49 31.84
CA ARG A 244 3.05 -29.34 32.69
C ARG A 244 3.37 -30.82 32.53
N ASP A 245 3.75 -31.25 31.32
CA ASP A 245 4.07 -32.65 31.03
C ASP A 245 5.46 -33.07 31.53
N MET A 246 6.36 -32.09 31.73
CA MET A 246 7.67 -32.28 32.36
C MET A 246 7.55 -32.81 33.80
N VAL A 247 8.65 -33.39 34.31
CA VAL A 247 8.73 -33.97 35.66
C VAL A 247 8.33 -32.94 36.73
N GLN A 248 8.70 -31.68 36.56
CA GLN A 248 8.35 -30.56 37.45
C GLN A 248 6.84 -30.28 37.47
N GLY A 249 6.17 -30.34 36.33
CA GLY A 249 4.71 -30.19 36.25
C GLY A 249 3.96 -31.36 36.88
N ARG A 250 4.46 -32.59 36.68
CA ARG A 250 3.95 -33.78 37.38
C ARG A 250 4.14 -33.68 38.90
N LEU A 251 5.24 -33.07 39.34
CA LEU A 251 5.51 -32.81 40.75
C LEU A 251 4.53 -31.79 41.33
N ASP A 252 4.25 -30.66 40.67
CA ASP A 252 3.19 -29.71 41.11
C ASP A 252 1.83 -30.41 41.26
N ALA A 253 1.46 -31.29 40.32
CA ALA A 253 0.21 -32.03 40.38
C ALA A 253 0.14 -32.97 41.60
N ARG A 254 1.23 -33.65 41.94
CA ARG A 254 1.32 -34.51 43.15
C ARG A 254 1.32 -33.70 44.43
N LEU A 255 2.08 -32.59 44.47
CA LEU A 255 2.13 -31.69 45.61
C LEU A 255 0.79 -30.98 45.86
N ALA A 256 -0.08 -30.89 44.85
CA ALA A 256 -1.43 -30.37 45.00
C ALA A 256 -2.35 -31.24 45.86
N LEU A 257 -2.00 -32.52 46.05
CA LEU A 257 -2.75 -33.45 46.90
C LEU A 257 -2.44 -33.27 48.39
N LEU A 258 -1.32 -32.59 48.73
CA LEU A 258 -0.97 -32.32 50.12
C LEU A 258 -2.00 -31.39 50.77
N PRO A 259 -2.23 -31.53 52.09
CA PRO A 259 -3.05 -30.58 52.83
C PRO A 259 -2.49 -29.16 52.67
N ARG A 260 -3.36 -28.15 52.64
CA ARG A 260 -2.90 -26.75 52.59
C ARG A 260 -2.16 -26.44 53.90
N PRO A 261 -1.02 -25.73 53.86
CA PRO A 261 -0.36 -25.32 55.09
C PRO A 261 -1.35 -24.49 55.92
N ASN A 262 -1.57 -24.86 57.18
CA ASN A 262 -2.35 -24.05 58.09
C ASN A 262 -1.66 -22.68 58.21
N HIS A 263 -2.29 -21.62 57.72
CA HIS A 263 -1.73 -20.25 57.74
C HIS A 263 -1.64 -19.64 59.16
N ALA A 264 -1.60 -20.45 60.23
CA ALA A 264 -1.79 -20.00 61.60
C ALA A 264 -0.49 -19.79 62.41
N LEU A 265 0.67 -20.33 62.03
CA LEU A 265 1.90 -20.15 62.80
C LEU A 265 3.10 -19.90 61.88
N VAL A 266 3.29 -18.63 61.52
CA VAL A 266 4.59 -18.11 61.13
C VAL A 266 5.42 -18.04 62.42
N ILE A 267 6.17 -19.09 62.72
CA ILE A 267 7.18 -19.05 63.76
C ILE A 267 8.39 -18.31 63.17
N PRO A 268 8.78 -17.13 63.70
CA PRO A 268 9.93 -16.37 63.21
C PRO A 268 11.23 -17.15 63.39
N ALA A 269 12.23 -16.85 62.54
CA ALA A 269 13.48 -17.59 62.44
C ALA A 269 14.34 -17.60 63.72
N ASP A 270 14.04 -16.74 64.70
CA ASP A 270 14.85 -16.57 65.91
C ASP A 270 14.65 -17.68 66.96
N THR A 271 13.62 -18.53 66.83
CA THR A 271 13.37 -19.63 67.79
C THR A 271 14.06 -20.95 67.44
N LEU A 272 14.87 -21.01 66.37
CA LEU A 272 15.64 -22.22 66.00
C LEU A 272 17.10 -22.22 66.53
N ALA A 273 17.51 -21.17 67.25
CA ALA A 273 18.85 -21.06 67.85
C ALA A 273 18.90 -21.39 69.35
N ALA A 274 17.80 -21.87 69.94
CA ALA A 274 17.72 -22.24 71.35
C ALA A 274 16.93 -23.54 71.52
N GLU A 275 17.49 -24.66 71.08
CA GLU A 275 17.23 -26.02 71.58
C GLU A 275 18.35 -26.97 71.15
#